data_AF-F7KXN4-F1
#
_entry.id   AF-F7KXN4-F1
#
_cell.length_a   1.000
_cell.length_b   1.000
_cell.length_c   1.000
_cell.angle_alpha   90.00
_cell.angle_beta   90.00
_cell.angle_gamma   90.00
#
_symmetry.space_group_name_H-M   'P 1'
#
loop_
_entity.id
_entity.type
_entity.pdbx_description
1 polymer ?
#
loop_
_entity_poly.entity_id
_entity_poly.type
_entity_poly.pdbx_seq_one_letter_code
_entity_poly.pdbx_strand_id
1 'polypeptide(L)' 'MDKEKMININASLVQEPVFNSFEKDGEEVKVANFYLKKIEVFFFNINTKNF' A
#
# COMPACT_ATOMS: atom_id res chain seq x y z
N MET A 1 13.46 21.42 10.89
CA MET A 1 13.11 19.99 10.83
C MET A 1 11.82 19.93 10.03
N ASP A 2 11.93 19.73 8.72
CA ASP A 2 10.75 19.61 7.88
C ASP A 2 10.02 18.34 8.34
N LYS A 3 8.83 18.51 8.92
CA LYS A 3 7.95 17.39 9.21
C LYS A 3 7.70 16.70 7.88
N GLU A 4 8.20 15.48 7.75
CA GLU A 4 7.96 14.64 6.57
C GLU A 4 6.47 14.67 6.22
N LYS A 5 6.16 14.91 4.94
CA LYS A 5 4.78 14.95 4.47
C LYS A 5 4.22 13.54 4.51
N MET A 6 3.40 13.26 5.50
CA MET A 6 2.64 12.01 5.60
C MET A 6 1.64 11.92 4.44
N ILE A 7 1.57 10.74 3.82
CA ILE A 7 0.58 10.42 2.80
C ILE A 7 -0.34 9.32 3.31
N ASN A 8 -1.64 9.49 3.16
CA ASN A 8 -2.64 8.46 3.46
C ASN A 8 -3.02 7.76 2.16
N ILE A 9 -2.95 6.43 2.11
CA ILE A 9 -3.24 5.63 0.93
C ILE A 9 -4.31 4.60 1.27
N ASN A 10 -5.35 4.50 0.42
CA ASN A 10 -6.30 3.40 0.44
C ASN A 10 -5.89 2.35 -0.61
N ALA A 11 -5.44 1.18 -0.16
CA ALA A 11 -4.88 0.14 -1.01
C ALA A 11 -5.09 -1.25 -0.38
N SER A 12 -4.94 -2.28 -1.20
CA SER A 12 -4.83 -3.68 -0.74
C SER A 12 -3.40 -4.18 -0.90
N LEU A 13 -2.99 -5.12 -0.05
CA LEU A 13 -1.74 -5.87 -0.24
C LEU A 13 -1.89 -6.78 -1.48
N VAL A 14 -0.89 -6.78 -2.35
CA VAL A 14 -0.86 -7.66 -3.53
C VAL A 14 -0.53 -9.11 -3.14
N GLN A 15 0.34 -9.26 -2.14
CA GLN A 15 0.84 -10.53 -1.62
C GLN A 15 1.31 -10.35 -0.18
N GLU A 16 1.59 -11.47 0.49
CA GLU A 16 2.20 -11.47 1.82
C GLU A 16 3.54 -10.70 1.81
N PRO A 17 3.81 -9.86 2.84
CA PRO A 17 5.08 -9.16 2.97
C PRO A 17 6.26 -10.13 3.07
N VAL A 18 7.38 -9.77 2.45
CA VAL A 18 8.64 -10.49 2.61
C VAL A 18 9.42 -9.86 3.74
N PHE A 19 9.61 -10.61 4.82
CA PHE A 19 10.41 -10.20 5.97
C PHE A 19 11.88 -10.54 5.73
N ASN A 20 12.76 -9.60 6.03
CA ASN A 20 14.20 -9.78 5.92
C ASN A 20 14.91 -9.00 7.04
N SER A 21 16.23 -9.18 7.18
CA SER A 21 17.05 -8.36 8.06
C SER A 21 18.40 -8.02 7.43
N PHE A 22 19.02 -6.95 7.93
CA PHE A 22 20.39 -6.59 7.60
C PHE A 22 21.07 -5.94 8.81
N GLU A 23 22.40 -5.99 8.87
CA GLU A 23 23.17 -5.35 9.93
C GLU A 23 23.49 -3.90 9.59
N LYS A 24 23.28 -3.00 10.55
CA LYS A 24 23.64 -1.58 10.44
C LYS A 24 24.12 -1.08 11.78
N ASP A 25 25.32 -0.48 11.80
CA ASP A 25 25.92 0.09 13.01
C ASP A 25 26.03 -0.91 14.18
N GLY A 26 26.20 -2.21 13.88
CA GLY A 26 26.28 -3.30 14.85
C GLY A 26 24.93 -3.80 15.36
N GLU A 27 23.81 -3.30 14.83
CA GLU A 27 22.45 -3.71 15.18
C GLU A 27 21.77 -4.45 14.01
N GLU A 28 20.99 -5.48 14.33
CA GLU A 28 20.13 -6.15 13.34
C GLU A 28 18.87 -5.31 13.08
N VAL A 29 18.72 -4.83 11.85
CA VAL A 29 17.53 -4.10 11.40
C VAL A 29 16.61 -5.05 10.65
N LYS A 30 15.38 -5.17 11.14
CA LYS A 30 14.32 -5.95 10.47
C LYS A 30 13.56 -5.07 9.49
N VAL A 31 13.29 -5.60 8.30
CA VAL A 31 12.54 -4.92 7.24
C VAL A 31 11.43 -5.82 6.69
N ALA A 32 10.37 -5.19 6.20
CA ALA A 32 9.29 -5.87 5.49
C ALA A 32 9.06 -5.18 4.15
N ASN A 33 9.20 -5.93 3.07
CA ASN A 33 8.90 -5.46 1.71
C ASN A 33 7.50 -5.92 1.32
N PHE A 34 6.67 -5.01 0.85
CA PHE A 34 5.31 -5.32 0.42
C PHE A 34 4.92 -4.45 -0.78
N TYR A 35 3.94 -4.93 -1.54
CA TYR A 35 3.40 -4.22 -2.70
C TYR A 35 1.95 -3.86 -2.43
N LEU A 36 1.59 -2.60 -2.69
CA LEU A 36 0.24 -2.08 -2.55
C LEU A 36 -0.40 -1.92 -3.93
N LYS A 37 -1.63 -2.43 -4.08
CA LYS A 37 -2.49 -2.13 -5.22
C LYS A 37 -3.51 -1.07 -4.80
N LYS A 38 -3.47 0.08 -5.47
CA LYS A 38 -4.46 1.15 -5.26
C LYS A 38 -5.86 0.59 -5.54
N ILE A 39 -6.78 0.84 -4.62
CA ILE A 39 -8.18 0.51 -4.84
C ILE A 39 -8.78 1.65 -5.67
N GLU A 40 -9.15 1.34 -6.91
CA GLU A 40 -9.95 2.24 -7.74
C GLU A 40 -11.40 1.81 -7.65
N VAL A 41 -12.24 2.66 -7.07
CA VAL A 41 -13.69 2.43 -7.01
C VAL A 41 -14.30 3.06 -8.25
N PHE A 42 -14.78 2.23 -9.17
CA PHE A 42 -15.52 2.66 -10.34
C PHE A 42 -17.01 2.57 -10.06
N PHE A 43 -17.70 3.71 -10.12
CA PHE A 43 -19.15 3.75 -10.07
C PHE A 43 -19.69 3.76 -11.50
N PHE A 44 -20.41 2.70 -11.88
CA PHE A 44 -21.16 2.67 -13.13
C PHE A 44 -22.64 2.87 -12.82
N ASN A 45 -23.24 3.94 -13.36
CA ASN A 45 -24.69 4.13 -13.32
C ASN A 45 -25.30 3.59 -14.61
N ILE A 46 -26.08 2.51 -14.51
CA ILE A 46 -26.83 1.94 -15.65
C ILE A 46 -28.29 2.32 -15.45
N ASN A 47 -28.81 3.18 -16.33
CA ASN A 47 -30.23 3.51 -16.38
C ASN A 47 -30.94 2.53 -17.31
N THR A 48 -31.74 1.62 -16.74
CA THR A 48 -32.45 0.56 -17.47
C THR A 48 -33.82 0.99 -17.99
N LYS A 49 -34.16 2.29 -17.99
CA LYS A 49 -35.53 2.74 -18.34
C LYS A 49 -36.03 2.39 -19.74
N ASN A 50 -35.20 1.78 -20.60
CA ASN A 50 -35.57 1.37 -21.95
C ASN A 50 -35.26 -0.12 -22.27
N PHE A 51 -35.19 -1.00 -21.25
CA PHE A 51 -35.30 -2.45 -21.46
C PHE A 51 -36.71 -2.94 -21.13
#